data_AF-A0A968PHJ8-F1
#
_entry.id   AF-A0A968PHJ8-F1
#
_cell.length_a   1.000
_cell.length_b   1.000
_cell.length_c   1.000
_cell.angle_alpha   90.00
_cell.angle_beta   90.00
_cell.angle_gamma   90.00
#
_symmetry.space_group_name_H-M   'P 1'
#
loop_
_entity.id
_entity.type
_entity.pdbx_description
1 polymer ?
#
loop_
_entity_poly.entity_id
_entity_poly.type
_entity_poly.pdbx_seq_one_letter_code
_entity_poly.pdbx_strand_id
1 'polypeptide(L)'
;AVPGGRCVSVPGYAWQRQRYWLDGATTLRGLPTASAQVASASAAHAPEVFADWLYQITWQALETTTPTPTDKPGCWLLLADTEGVAEGLKARLEAQGETCILVLPYKTSRAPLMPAYQIDLSKPECFHRFVNDIFESITLPCRGIVHLWSLNTPHLPHDMTAASEVIYEQGCGSVLALVQALVQSGVQELPRLCLVTRGAQQVSAADDTLAVTSAPLIGLRRTIAIEHPELRCTSIDLDGTRAPQQSDALFAALWANDAETEVACEAMCVTGHG
;
A
#
# COMPACT_ATOMS: atom_id res chain seq x y z
N ALA A 1 -18.36 14.52 -38.58
CA ALA A 1 -19.53 14.00 -37.84
C ALA A 1 -19.89 12.64 -38.39
N VAL A 2 -20.03 11.62 -37.54
CA VAL A 2 -20.47 10.27 -37.94
C VAL A 2 -21.99 10.31 -38.22
N PRO A 3 -22.52 9.67 -39.27
CA PRO A 3 -23.96 9.63 -39.52
C PRO A 3 -24.69 9.01 -38.31
N GLY A 4 -25.62 9.77 -37.71
CA GLY A 4 -26.38 9.36 -36.51
C GLY A 4 -25.80 9.81 -35.17
N GLY A 5 -24.63 10.45 -35.14
CA GLY A 5 -24.05 11.03 -33.92
C GLY A 5 -24.44 12.50 -33.71
N ARG A 6 -24.84 12.87 -32.48
CA ARG A 6 -25.02 14.28 -32.08
C ARG A 6 -23.81 14.72 -31.24
N CYS A 7 -23.09 15.76 -31.69
CA CYS A 7 -22.09 16.40 -30.84
C CYS A 7 -22.78 17.13 -29.68
N VAL A 8 -22.32 16.88 -28.46
CA VAL A 8 -22.78 17.57 -27.25
C VAL A 8 -21.56 18.27 -26.65
N SER A 9 -21.70 19.57 -26.37
CA SER A 9 -20.68 20.34 -25.68
C SER A 9 -20.59 19.89 -24.23
N VAL A 10 -19.39 19.50 -23.79
CA VAL A 10 -19.13 19.19 -22.37
C VAL A 10 -18.79 20.47 -21.60
N PRO A 11 -19.09 20.52 -20.29
CA PRO A 11 -18.73 21.65 -19.44
C PRO A 11 -17.23 21.94 -19.45
N GLY A 12 -16.86 23.22 -19.42
CA GLY A 12 -15.46 23.64 -19.25
C GLY A 12 -14.93 23.49 -17.82
N TYR A 13 -15.76 23.05 -16.86
CA TYR A 13 -15.40 22.94 -15.44
C TYR A 13 -16.06 21.74 -14.77
N ALA A 14 -15.28 20.94 -14.04
CA ALA A 14 -15.65 19.61 -13.55
C ALA A 14 -16.80 19.57 -12.52
N TRP A 15 -17.13 20.70 -11.89
CA TRP A 15 -18.16 20.78 -10.83
C TRP A 15 -19.44 21.52 -11.26
N GLN A 16 -19.61 21.79 -12.55
CA GLN A 16 -20.88 22.27 -13.10
C GLN A 16 -21.88 21.11 -13.00
N ARG A 17 -22.70 21.09 -11.94
CA ARG A 17 -23.70 20.04 -11.63
C ARG A 17 -24.86 20.03 -12.64
N GLN A 18 -24.57 19.80 -13.92
CA GLN A 18 -25.58 19.54 -14.94
C GLN A 18 -25.54 18.06 -15.34
N ARG A 19 -26.72 17.44 -15.41
CA ARG A 19 -26.89 16.04 -15.79
C ARG A 19 -26.93 15.96 -17.31
N TYR A 20 -25.95 15.30 -17.93
CA TYR A 20 -25.89 15.07 -19.38
C TYR A 20 -26.11 13.59 -19.70
N TRP A 21 -27.23 13.01 -19.24
CA TRP A 21 -27.58 11.63 -19.60
C TRP A 21 -28.11 11.56 -21.04
N LEU A 22 -27.84 10.44 -21.71
CA LEU A 22 -28.50 10.11 -22.98
C LEU A 22 -29.95 9.71 -22.67
N ASP A 23 -30.88 10.67 -22.73
CA ASP A 23 -32.31 10.40 -22.62
C ASP A 23 -32.81 9.75 -23.91
N GLY A 24 -32.61 8.44 -24.00
CA GLY A 24 -32.90 7.63 -25.17
C GLY A 24 -32.78 6.15 -24.88
N ALA A 25 -33.28 5.69 -23.73
CA ALA A 25 -33.51 4.27 -23.51
C ALA A 25 -34.74 3.84 -24.33
N THR A 26 -34.58 3.73 -25.65
CA THR A 26 -35.46 2.87 -26.43
C THR A 26 -35.20 1.45 -25.93
N THR A 27 -36.21 0.87 -25.31
CA THR A 27 -36.23 -0.51 -24.81
C THR A 27 -35.58 -1.46 -25.82
N LEU A 28 -34.40 -1.99 -25.50
CA LEU A 28 -33.80 -3.14 -26.18
C LEU A 28 -34.58 -4.40 -25.77
N ARG A 29 -35.83 -4.54 -26.24
CA ARG A 29 -36.53 -5.83 -26.28
C ARG A 29 -36.41 -6.37 -27.70
N GLY A 30 -35.62 -7.44 -27.88
CA GLY A 30 -35.65 -8.23 -29.11
C GLY A 30 -34.34 -8.44 -29.86
N LEU A 31 -33.17 -8.42 -29.20
CA LEU A 31 -31.96 -9.01 -29.81
C LEU A 31 -31.86 -10.49 -29.42
N PRO A 32 -31.68 -11.42 -30.37
CA PRO A 32 -31.47 -12.82 -30.04
C PRO A 32 -30.18 -13.00 -29.26
N THR A 33 -30.24 -13.83 -28.21
CA THR A 33 -29.12 -14.28 -27.40
C THR A 33 -28.12 -15.05 -28.28
N ALA A 34 -27.16 -14.34 -28.85
CA ALA A 34 -25.93 -14.92 -29.35
C ALA A 34 -24.87 -14.80 -28.25
N SER A 35 -24.26 -15.93 -27.89
CA SER A 35 -23.14 -16.02 -26.96
C SER A 35 -22.07 -14.98 -27.31
N ALA A 36 -21.84 -14.02 -26.41
CA ALA A 36 -20.71 -13.11 -26.54
C ALA A 36 -19.43 -13.89 -26.24
N GLN A 37 -18.84 -14.47 -27.29
CA GLN A 37 -17.39 -14.55 -27.36
C GLN A 37 -16.90 -13.10 -27.25
N VAL A 38 -16.22 -12.79 -26.16
CA VAL A 38 -15.45 -11.55 -26.03
C VAL A 38 -14.28 -11.70 -27.00
N ALA A 39 -14.55 -11.41 -28.27
CA ALA A 39 -13.51 -11.19 -29.25
C ALA A 39 -12.73 -9.97 -28.76
N SER A 40 -11.42 -10.16 -28.58
CA SER A 40 -10.46 -9.09 -28.35
C SER A 40 -10.63 -8.03 -29.44
N ALA A 41 -11.33 -6.95 -29.10
CA ALA A 41 -11.31 -5.74 -29.90
C ALA A 41 -9.88 -5.20 -29.79
N SER A 42 -9.08 -5.56 -30.79
CA SER A 42 -7.74 -5.05 -31.01
C SER A 42 -7.73 -3.54 -30.80
N ALA A 43 -6.85 -3.08 -29.90
CA ALA A 43 -6.57 -1.67 -29.63
C ALA A 43 -5.89 -0.95 -30.82
N ALA A 44 -6.20 -1.34 -32.06
CA ALA A 44 -5.44 -0.94 -33.24
C ALA A 44 -5.90 0.37 -33.89
N HIS A 45 -6.88 1.10 -33.36
CA HIS A 45 -7.35 2.35 -33.99
C HIS A 45 -7.74 3.43 -32.97
N ALA A 46 -6.86 3.71 -32.00
CA ALA A 46 -6.79 5.09 -31.52
C ALA A 46 -6.12 5.93 -32.63
N PRO A 47 -6.68 7.08 -33.04
CA PRO A 47 -5.99 7.99 -33.96
C PRO A 47 -4.56 8.25 -33.46
N GLU A 48 -3.54 8.19 -34.33
CA GLU A 48 -2.10 8.36 -33.99
C GLU A 48 -1.84 9.54 -33.04
N VAL A 49 -2.65 10.59 -33.12
CA VAL A 49 -2.61 11.81 -32.29
C VAL A 49 -2.71 11.54 -30.78
N PHE A 50 -3.36 10.45 -30.36
CA PHE A 50 -3.52 10.16 -28.92
C PHE A 50 -2.41 9.27 -28.35
N ALA A 51 -1.60 8.61 -29.19
CA ALA A 51 -0.56 7.70 -28.71
C ALA A 51 0.47 8.43 -27.83
N ASP A 52 0.81 9.67 -28.19
CA ASP A 52 1.76 10.52 -27.45
C ASP A 52 1.23 10.99 -26.07
N TRP A 53 -0.05 10.78 -25.78
CA TRP A 53 -0.67 11.20 -24.51
C TRP A 53 -0.91 10.03 -23.55
N LEU A 54 -0.72 8.79 -24.02
CA LEU A 54 -0.94 7.60 -23.22
C LEU A 54 0.34 7.20 -22.51
N TYR A 55 0.22 6.97 -21.21
CA TYR A 55 1.32 6.50 -20.37
C TYR A 55 0.97 5.14 -19.78
N GLN A 56 1.99 4.30 -19.64
CA GLN A 56 1.90 3.03 -18.93
C GLN A 56 2.91 3.03 -17.80
N ILE A 57 2.57 2.36 -16.71
CA ILE A 57 3.48 2.10 -15.60
C ILE A 57 4.33 0.90 -15.99
N THR A 58 5.65 1.04 -15.88
CA THR A 58 6.61 -0.06 -16.12
C THR A 58 7.56 -0.16 -14.95
N TRP A 59 7.77 -1.38 -14.46
CA TRP A 59 8.73 -1.67 -13.40
C TRP A 59 10.13 -1.87 -13.97
N GLN A 60 11.13 -1.40 -13.22
CA GLN A 60 12.53 -1.59 -13.55
C GLN A 60 13.22 -2.28 -12.39
N ALA A 61 14.08 -3.25 -12.70
CA ALA A 61 14.87 -3.93 -11.68
C ALA A 61 15.80 -2.92 -11.00
N LEU A 62 15.75 -2.89 -9.67
CA LEU A 62 16.61 -2.03 -8.86
C LEU A 62 17.89 -2.79 -8.49
N GLU A 63 19.04 -2.23 -8.84
CA GLU A 63 20.32 -2.72 -8.33
C GLU A 63 20.43 -2.33 -6.85
N THR A 64 20.32 -3.31 -5.96
CA THR A 64 20.36 -3.05 -4.52
C THR A 64 21.73 -2.54 -4.11
N THR A 65 21.79 -1.37 -3.50
CA THR A 65 23.04 -0.90 -2.90
C THR A 65 23.23 -1.52 -1.52
N THR A 66 24.49 -1.81 -1.16
CA THR A 66 24.79 -2.24 0.21
C THR A 66 24.74 -1.00 1.10
N PRO A 67 23.83 -0.92 2.08
CA PRO A 67 23.71 0.26 2.90
C PRO A 67 24.98 0.45 3.71
N THR A 68 25.35 1.71 3.93
CA THR A 68 26.46 2.05 4.80
C THR A 68 26.03 1.81 6.25
N PRO A 69 26.78 1.02 7.05
CA PRO A 69 26.43 0.79 8.44
C PRO A 69 26.31 2.13 9.18
N THR A 70 25.26 2.29 9.96
CA THR A 70 25.11 3.45 10.84
C THR A 70 25.88 3.26 12.13
N ASP A 71 26.68 4.27 12.51
CA ASP A 71 27.51 4.23 13.72
C ASP A 71 26.74 4.27 15.06
N LYS A 72 25.43 4.56 15.04
CA LYS A 72 24.60 4.70 16.24
C LYS A 72 23.37 3.79 16.18
N PRO A 73 22.97 3.15 17.30
CA PRO A 73 21.73 2.38 17.34
C PRO A 73 20.51 3.31 17.23
N GLY A 74 19.45 2.82 16.59
CA GLY A 74 18.16 3.49 16.50
C GLY A 74 17.00 2.62 16.98
N CYS A 75 15.80 3.18 16.90
CA CYS A 75 14.55 2.51 17.22
C CYS A 75 13.64 2.43 16.00
N TRP A 76 12.94 1.32 15.83
CA TRP A 76 11.91 1.10 14.82
C TRP A 76 10.58 0.73 15.45
N LEU A 77 9.49 1.34 14.96
CA LEU A 77 8.13 0.97 15.34
C LEU A 77 7.55 0.08 14.25
N LEU A 78 7.14 -1.13 14.61
CA LEU A 78 6.60 -2.12 13.67
C LEU A 78 5.13 -2.35 14.00
N LEU A 79 4.22 -1.80 13.19
CA LEU A 79 2.78 -2.04 13.28
C LEU A 79 2.51 -3.41 12.66
N ALA A 80 2.53 -4.42 13.53
CA ALA A 80 2.78 -5.81 13.18
C ALA A 80 1.55 -6.52 12.60
N ASP A 81 1.81 -7.28 11.54
CA ASP A 81 0.87 -8.25 10.98
C ASP A 81 0.68 -9.46 11.92
N THR A 82 -0.29 -10.29 11.59
CA THR A 82 -0.65 -11.51 12.34
C THR A 82 0.01 -12.77 11.76
N GLU A 83 0.73 -12.64 10.65
CA GLU A 83 1.36 -13.73 9.89
C GLU A 83 2.84 -13.93 10.26
N GLY A 84 3.45 -12.97 10.96
CA GLY A 84 4.82 -13.08 11.47
C GLY A 84 5.87 -12.31 10.65
N VAL A 85 5.46 -11.52 9.66
CA VAL A 85 6.40 -10.78 8.80
C VAL A 85 7.16 -9.73 9.62
N ALA A 86 6.45 -9.01 10.48
CA ALA A 86 6.98 -8.01 11.41
C ALA A 86 7.96 -8.63 12.42
N GLU A 87 7.67 -9.79 12.97
CA GLU A 87 8.57 -10.52 13.87
C GLU A 87 9.84 -10.96 13.16
N GLY A 88 9.72 -11.43 11.91
CA GLY A 88 10.87 -11.76 11.09
C GLY A 88 11.72 -10.52 10.76
N LEU A 89 11.08 -9.38 10.47
CA LEU A 89 11.77 -8.10 10.25
C LEU A 89 12.49 -7.62 11.52
N LYS A 90 11.81 -7.70 12.67
CA LYS A 90 12.37 -7.39 13.99
C LYS A 90 13.67 -8.15 14.24
N ALA A 91 13.67 -9.47 14.03
CA ALA A 91 14.86 -10.29 14.27
C ALA A 91 16.06 -9.84 13.41
N ARG A 92 15.82 -9.38 12.17
CA ARG A 92 16.86 -8.91 11.26
C ARG A 92 17.38 -7.52 11.63
N LEU A 93 16.48 -6.61 12.00
CA LEU A 93 16.85 -5.28 12.49
C LEU A 93 17.63 -5.38 13.81
N GLU A 94 17.20 -6.22 14.75
CA GLU A 94 17.92 -6.44 16.02
C GLU A 94 19.29 -7.10 15.80
N ALA A 95 19.44 -7.96 14.79
CA ALA A 95 20.74 -8.49 14.37
C ALA A 95 21.69 -7.39 13.83
N GLN A 96 21.17 -6.24 13.38
CA GLN A 96 21.95 -5.05 13.04
C GLN A 96 22.18 -4.11 14.25
N GLY A 97 21.74 -4.48 15.45
CA GLY A 97 21.87 -3.65 16.66
C GLY A 97 20.78 -2.59 16.83
N GLU A 98 19.71 -2.64 16.04
CA GLU A 98 18.56 -1.76 16.19
C GLU A 98 17.61 -2.27 17.29
N THR A 99 16.83 -1.37 17.89
CA THR A 99 15.74 -1.74 18.81
C THR A 99 14.40 -1.69 18.08
N CYS A 100 13.55 -2.69 18.28
CA CYS A 100 12.23 -2.75 17.63
C CYS A 100 11.10 -2.84 18.65
N ILE A 101 10.07 -2.03 18.46
CA ILE A 101 8.84 -2.05 19.26
C ILE A 101 7.70 -2.55 18.39
N LEU A 102 7.07 -3.65 18.80
CA LEU A 102 5.90 -4.21 18.11
C LEU A 102 4.62 -3.50 18.59
N VAL A 103 3.78 -3.15 17.63
CA VAL A 103 2.49 -2.48 17.85
C VAL A 103 1.39 -3.30 17.18
N LEU A 104 0.41 -3.74 17.96
CA LEU A 104 -0.66 -4.62 17.53
C LEU A 104 -2.02 -3.92 17.55
N PRO A 105 -2.98 -4.33 16.70
CA PRO A 105 -4.37 -3.94 16.88
C PRO A 105 -4.92 -4.49 18.20
N TYR A 106 -5.70 -3.69 18.95
CA TYR A 106 -6.27 -4.07 20.26
C TYR A 106 -7.13 -5.35 20.21
N LYS A 107 -7.77 -5.65 19.06
CA LYS A 107 -8.62 -6.84 18.87
C LYS A 107 -7.85 -8.09 18.41
N THR A 108 -6.53 -8.15 18.56
CA THR A 108 -5.77 -9.33 18.14
C THR A 108 -6.06 -10.51 19.08
N SER A 109 -6.64 -11.60 18.56
CA SER A 109 -6.97 -12.80 19.37
C SER A 109 -5.74 -13.54 19.92
N ARG A 110 -4.54 -13.22 19.41
CA ARG A 110 -3.28 -13.80 19.87
C ARG A 110 -2.64 -12.86 20.90
N ALA A 111 -2.50 -13.34 22.14
CA ALA A 111 -1.67 -12.67 23.12
C ALA A 111 -0.22 -12.62 22.61
N PRO A 112 0.42 -11.44 22.57
CA PRO A 112 1.78 -11.34 22.08
C PRO A 112 2.73 -12.11 23.00
N LEU A 113 3.79 -12.70 22.41
CA LEU A 113 4.82 -13.43 23.14
C LEU A 113 5.71 -12.51 23.99
N MET A 114 5.62 -11.19 23.80
CA MET A 114 6.41 -10.14 24.45
C MET A 114 5.53 -8.89 24.71
N PRO A 115 5.91 -7.94 25.56
CA PRO A 115 5.18 -6.67 25.68
C PRO A 115 5.09 -5.99 24.31
N ALA A 116 3.86 -5.82 23.83
CA ALA A 116 3.56 -5.09 22.59
C ALA A 116 2.60 -3.96 22.94
N TYR A 117 2.79 -2.80 22.30
CA TYR A 117 1.81 -1.73 22.37
C TYR A 117 0.55 -2.16 21.62
N GLN A 118 -0.61 -1.78 22.14
CA GLN A 118 -1.89 -2.08 21.49
C GLN A 118 -2.64 -0.79 21.18
N ILE A 119 -3.23 -0.72 19.99
CA ILE A 119 -4.01 0.44 19.54
C ILE A 119 -5.41 0.00 19.12
N ASP A 120 -6.42 0.65 19.66
CA ASP A 120 -7.80 0.51 19.19
C ASP A 120 -7.97 1.32 17.90
N LEU A 121 -8.05 0.61 16.76
CA LEU A 121 -8.09 1.23 15.43
C LEU A 121 -9.41 1.99 15.15
N SER A 122 -10.45 1.70 15.93
CA SER A 122 -11.76 2.36 15.79
C SER A 122 -11.79 3.79 16.35
N LYS A 123 -10.71 4.22 17.02
CA LYS A 123 -10.63 5.48 17.77
C LYS A 123 -9.39 6.29 17.37
N PRO A 124 -9.54 7.39 16.63
CA PRO A 124 -8.41 8.25 16.25
C PRO A 124 -7.60 8.77 17.46
N GLU A 125 -8.25 9.04 18.59
CA GLU A 125 -7.58 9.50 19.82
C GLU A 125 -6.58 8.49 20.39
N CYS A 126 -6.72 7.20 20.08
CA CYS A 126 -5.75 6.18 20.48
C CYS A 126 -4.42 6.33 19.74
N PHE A 127 -4.42 6.81 18.49
CA PHE A 127 -3.19 7.08 17.74
C PHE A 127 -2.43 8.28 18.31
N HIS A 128 -3.14 9.36 18.66
CA HIS A 128 -2.52 10.52 19.31
C HIS A 128 -1.86 10.15 20.63
N ARG A 129 -2.56 9.38 21.47
CA ARG A 129 -2.01 8.89 22.73
C ARG A 129 -0.79 8.01 22.49
N PHE A 130 -0.88 7.05 21.58
CA PHE A 130 0.23 6.18 21.22
C PHE A 130 1.47 6.96 20.78
N VAL A 131 1.30 7.92 19.86
CA VAL A 131 2.40 8.74 19.35
C VAL A 131 3.04 9.55 20.50
N ASN A 132 2.25 10.20 21.35
CA ASN A 132 2.81 10.96 22.47
C ASN A 132 3.55 10.04 23.45
N ASP A 133 2.91 8.96 23.90
CA ASP A 133 3.49 8.02 24.88
C ASP A 133 4.78 7.36 24.34
N ILE A 134 4.81 7.02 23.05
CA ILE A 134 5.98 6.35 22.46
C ILE A 134 7.15 7.32 22.31
N PHE A 135 6.92 8.54 21.80
CA PHE A 135 8.00 9.51 21.63
C PHE A 135 8.50 10.10 22.95
N GLU A 136 7.69 10.10 24.01
CA GLU A 136 8.14 10.43 25.36
C GLU A 136 8.98 9.31 26.01
N SER A 137 8.74 8.05 25.64
CA SER A 137 9.38 6.88 26.28
C SER A 137 10.64 6.39 25.55
N ILE A 138 10.75 6.56 24.23
CA ILE A 138 11.94 6.14 23.49
C ILE A 138 13.11 7.09 23.77
N THR A 139 14.27 6.50 24.04
CA THR A 139 15.52 7.24 24.27
C THR A 139 16.46 7.25 23.06
N LEU A 140 16.24 6.31 22.13
CA LEU A 140 16.97 6.20 20.87
C LEU A 140 16.25 6.98 19.77
N PRO A 141 16.97 7.52 18.77
CA PRO A 141 16.35 8.13 17.60
C PRO A 141 15.42 7.14 16.90
N CYS A 142 14.16 7.52 16.70
CA CYS A 142 13.23 6.72 15.91
C CYS A 142 13.60 6.83 14.43
N ARG A 143 14.11 5.75 13.84
CA ARG A 143 14.53 5.72 12.44
C ARG A 143 13.34 5.66 11.50
N GLY A 144 12.38 4.80 11.83
CA GLY A 144 11.25 4.53 10.96
C GLY A 144 10.08 3.85 11.64
N ILE A 145 8.93 4.01 11.01
CA ILE A 145 7.68 3.32 11.33
C ILE A 145 7.33 2.46 10.12
N VAL A 146 7.16 1.15 10.34
CA VAL A 146 6.76 0.20 9.30
C VAL A 146 5.34 -0.23 9.57
N HIS A 147 4.45 0.01 8.61
CA HIS A 147 3.03 -0.34 8.70
C HIS A 147 2.77 -1.63 7.92
N LEU A 148 2.46 -2.71 8.64
CA LEU A 148 2.20 -4.05 8.08
C LEU A 148 0.75 -4.53 8.30
N TRP A 149 -0.12 -3.72 8.91
CA TRP A 149 -1.49 -4.15 9.22
C TRP A 149 -2.32 -4.48 7.98
N SER A 150 -2.03 -3.86 6.83
CA SER A 150 -2.66 -4.22 5.54
C SER A 150 -2.45 -5.69 5.16
N LEU A 151 -1.37 -6.33 5.63
CA LEU A 151 -1.09 -7.74 5.35
C LEU A 151 -2.09 -8.70 6.00
N ASN A 152 -2.82 -8.26 7.02
CA ASN A 152 -3.86 -9.05 7.67
C ASN A 152 -5.15 -9.14 6.83
N THR A 153 -5.28 -8.32 5.79
CA THR A 153 -6.50 -8.25 5.01
C THR A 153 -6.53 -9.35 3.94
N PRO A 154 -7.65 -10.05 3.76
CA PRO A 154 -7.77 -11.04 2.70
C PRO A 154 -7.76 -10.37 1.33
N HIS A 155 -7.15 -11.02 0.33
CA HIS A 155 -7.11 -10.55 -1.06
C HIS A 155 -8.51 -10.45 -1.68
N LEU A 156 -9.39 -11.40 -1.32
CA LEU A 156 -10.77 -11.51 -1.79
C LEU A 156 -11.67 -11.87 -0.59
N PRO A 157 -12.29 -10.90 0.08
CA PRO A 157 -13.19 -11.20 1.18
C PRO A 157 -14.47 -11.89 0.70
N HIS A 158 -14.88 -12.96 1.39
CA HIS A 158 -16.14 -13.67 1.10
C HIS A 158 -17.40 -12.85 1.47
N ASP A 159 -17.27 -11.90 2.41
CA ASP A 159 -18.30 -10.93 2.80
C ASP A 159 -17.73 -9.52 2.63
N MET A 160 -18.21 -8.80 1.62
CA MET A 160 -17.71 -7.47 1.28
C MET A 160 -18.01 -6.42 2.36
N THR A 161 -19.09 -6.56 3.14
CA THR A 161 -19.53 -5.54 4.09
C THR A 161 -18.70 -5.53 5.37
N ALA A 162 -18.61 -6.68 6.06
CA ALA A 162 -17.80 -6.78 7.29
C ALA A 162 -16.30 -6.70 6.99
N ALA A 163 -15.87 -7.20 5.82
CA ALA A 163 -14.47 -7.07 5.43
C ALA A 163 -14.08 -5.62 5.10
N SER A 164 -15.02 -4.80 4.60
CA SER A 164 -14.71 -3.39 4.26
C SER A 164 -14.26 -2.58 5.46
N GLU A 165 -14.87 -2.78 6.63
CA GLU A 165 -14.50 -2.06 7.86
C GLU A 165 -13.10 -2.46 8.31
N VAL A 166 -12.79 -3.77 8.36
CA VAL A 166 -11.46 -4.26 8.73
C VAL A 166 -10.39 -3.82 7.72
N ILE A 167 -10.69 -3.88 6.42
CA ILE A 167 -9.80 -3.42 5.35
C ILE A 167 -9.52 -1.92 5.50
N TYR A 168 -10.54 -1.12 5.82
CA TYR A 168 -10.37 0.31 6.05
C TYR A 168 -9.55 0.58 7.31
N GLU A 169 -9.94 0.01 8.46
CA GLU A 169 -9.27 0.21 9.76
C GLU A 169 -7.79 -0.20 9.70
N GLN A 170 -7.48 -1.36 9.12
CA GLN A 170 -6.11 -1.88 9.02
C GLN A 170 -5.34 -1.36 7.79
N GLY A 171 -6.02 -0.69 6.86
CA GLY A 171 -5.42 -0.05 5.69
C GLY A 171 -5.43 1.48 5.83
N CYS A 172 -6.14 2.16 4.92
CA CYS A 172 -6.11 3.61 4.82
C CYS A 172 -6.51 4.35 6.09
N GLY A 173 -7.46 3.83 6.87
CA GLY A 173 -7.95 4.45 8.10
C GLY A 173 -6.85 4.59 9.15
N SER A 174 -6.12 3.50 9.43
CA SER A 174 -5.00 3.56 10.38
C SER A 174 -3.83 4.39 9.87
N VAL A 175 -3.51 4.33 8.57
CA VAL A 175 -2.44 5.17 7.99
C VAL A 175 -2.79 6.65 8.12
N LEU A 176 -4.03 7.04 7.80
CA LEU A 176 -4.49 8.42 7.94
C LEU A 176 -4.42 8.89 9.40
N ALA A 177 -4.94 8.09 10.33
CA ALA A 177 -4.92 8.42 11.76
C ALA A 177 -3.49 8.52 12.31
N LEU A 178 -2.59 7.64 11.88
CA LEU A 178 -1.17 7.67 12.24
C LEU A 178 -0.48 8.94 11.72
N VAL A 179 -0.68 9.29 10.45
CA VAL A 179 -0.09 10.51 9.85
C VAL A 179 -0.59 11.76 10.56
N GLN A 180 -1.91 11.86 10.81
CA GLN A 180 -2.49 12.97 11.56
C GLN A 180 -1.90 13.07 12.97
N ALA A 181 -1.74 11.95 13.67
CA ALA A 181 -1.13 11.92 14.99
C ALA A 181 0.34 12.35 14.98
N LEU A 182 1.13 11.87 14.01
CA LEU A 182 2.55 12.23 13.86
C LEU A 182 2.72 13.73 13.60
N VAL A 183 1.98 14.27 12.63
CA VAL A 183 2.08 15.69 12.26
C VAL A 183 1.64 16.62 13.40
N GLN A 184 0.67 16.18 14.21
CA GLN A 184 0.17 16.96 15.35
C GLN A 184 0.97 16.75 16.65
N SER A 185 1.92 15.82 16.69
CA SER A 185 2.69 15.49 17.90
C SER A 185 3.70 16.57 18.32
N GLY A 186 4.10 17.46 17.41
CA GLY A 186 5.15 18.44 17.65
C GLY A 186 6.57 17.86 17.74
N VAL A 187 6.76 16.58 17.42
CA VAL A 187 8.08 15.94 17.29
C VAL A 187 8.88 16.65 16.20
N GLN A 188 10.10 17.12 16.52
CA GLN A 188 10.90 17.91 15.59
C GLN A 188 11.43 17.12 14.40
N GLU A 189 11.86 15.87 14.64
CA GLU A 189 12.36 14.98 13.60
C GLU A 189 11.44 13.77 13.46
N LEU A 190 10.56 13.82 12.47
CA LEU A 190 9.65 12.71 12.21
C LEU A 190 10.40 11.50 11.60
N PRO A 191 10.11 10.27 12.08
CA PRO A 191 10.68 9.08 11.49
C PRO A 191 10.13 8.87 10.07
N ARG A 192 10.87 8.13 9.25
CA ARG A 192 10.33 7.73 7.93
C ARG A 192 9.13 6.80 8.11
N LEU A 193 8.12 6.93 7.26
CA LEU A 193 6.98 6.02 7.23
C LEU A 193 7.12 5.05 6.04
N CYS A 194 7.07 3.75 6.30
CA CYS A 194 7.05 2.72 5.27
C CYS A 194 5.73 1.96 5.30
N LEU A 195 4.98 1.98 4.21
CA LEU A 195 3.74 1.22 4.05
C LEU A 195 4.04 -0.11 3.36
N VAL A 196 3.63 -1.23 3.95
CA VAL A 196 3.87 -2.56 3.40
C VAL A 196 2.56 -3.14 2.89
N THR A 197 2.52 -3.45 1.60
CA THR A 197 1.40 -4.12 0.95
C THR A 197 1.84 -5.49 0.45
N ARG A 198 0.89 -6.30 -0.05
CA ARG A 198 1.21 -7.60 -0.67
C ARG A 198 0.38 -7.78 -1.93
N GLY A 199 1.03 -7.96 -3.07
CA GLY A 199 0.39 -8.14 -4.38
C GLY A 199 -0.56 -7.00 -4.73
N ALA A 200 -0.36 -5.80 -4.20
CA ALA A 200 -1.18 -4.64 -4.52
C ALA A 200 -0.86 -4.08 -5.91
N GLN A 201 0.33 -4.39 -6.43
CA GLN A 201 0.78 -3.98 -7.75
C GLN A 201 1.06 -5.19 -8.63
N GLN A 202 0.70 -5.06 -9.92
CA GLN A 202 1.08 -6.02 -10.93
C GLN A 202 2.49 -5.67 -11.41
N VAL A 203 3.47 -6.50 -11.09
CA VAL A 203 4.87 -6.32 -11.50
C VAL A 203 5.15 -7.14 -12.75
N SER A 204 4.63 -8.37 -12.78
CA SER A 204 4.76 -9.30 -13.90
C SER A 204 3.40 -9.67 -14.48
N ALA A 205 3.39 -10.00 -15.78
CA ALA A 205 2.21 -10.56 -16.44
C ALA A 205 1.82 -11.95 -15.88
N ALA A 206 2.74 -12.61 -15.17
CA ALA A 206 2.51 -13.88 -14.49
C ALA A 206 1.91 -13.74 -13.08
N ASP A 207 1.67 -12.51 -12.61
CA ASP A 207 1.06 -12.28 -11.29
C ASP A 207 -0.43 -12.63 -11.34
N ASP A 208 -0.75 -13.87 -10.98
CA ASP A 208 -2.11 -14.42 -11.08
C ASP A 208 -3.06 -13.92 -9.98
N THR A 209 -2.57 -13.24 -8.94
CA THR A 209 -3.40 -12.78 -7.81
C THR A 209 -3.05 -11.36 -7.38
N LEU A 210 -3.99 -10.43 -7.59
CA LEU A 210 -3.89 -9.04 -7.13
C LEU A 210 -4.73 -8.78 -5.88
N ALA A 211 -4.12 -8.14 -4.89
CA ALA A 211 -4.72 -7.67 -3.66
C ALA A 211 -5.34 -6.29 -3.84
N VAL A 212 -6.45 -6.22 -4.57
CA VAL A 212 -7.14 -4.96 -4.88
C VAL A 212 -7.51 -4.17 -3.60
N THR A 213 -7.73 -4.87 -2.49
CA THR A 213 -8.06 -4.28 -1.18
C THR A 213 -6.96 -3.39 -0.60
N SER A 214 -5.69 -3.65 -0.92
CA SER A 214 -4.54 -2.87 -0.43
C SER A 214 -4.07 -1.79 -1.43
N ALA A 215 -4.52 -1.84 -2.68
CA ALA A 215 -4.14 -0.87 -3.71
C ALA A 215 -4.41 0.62 -3.35
N PRO A 216 -5.47 0.99 -2.60
CA PRO A 216 -5.68 2.37 -2.17
C PRO A 216 -4.53 2.96 -1.34
N LEU A 217 -3.75 2.13 -0.64
CA LEU A 217 -2.60 2.58 0.14
C LEU A 217 -1.49 3.16 -0.74
N ILE A 218 -1.36 2.69 -1.99
CA ILE A 218 -0.40 3.25 -2.95
C ILE A 218 -0.78 4.69 -3.27
N GLY A 219 -2.06 4.95 -3.56
CA GLY A 219 -2.58 6.30 -3.80
C GLY A 219 -2.38 7.21 -2.57
N LEU A 220 -2.73 6.72 -1.38
CA LEU A 220 -2.57 7.44 -0.13
C LEU A 220 -1.09 7.80 0.15
N ARG A 221 -0.16 6.87 -0.09
CA ARG A 221 1.29 7.12 0.00
C ARG A 221 1.72 8.28 -0.89
N ARG A 222 1.24 8.33 -2.15
CA ARG A 222 1.59 9.41 -3.08
C ARG A 222 1.15 10.77 -2.53
N THR A 223 -0.06 10.84 -1.97
CA THR A 223 -0.57 12.06 -1.32
C THR A 223 0.26 12.45 -0.11
N ILE A 224 0.58 11.51 0.79
CA ILE A 224 1.41 11.77 1.97
C ILE A 224 2.78 12.31 1.56
N ALA A 225 3.40 11.76 0.52
CA ALA A 225 4.70 12.21 0.05
C ALA A 225 4.69 13.66 -0.49
N ILE A 226 3.54 14.13 -0.99
CA ILE A 226 3.36 15.51 -1.48
C ILE A 226 3.03 16.47 -0.32
N GLU A 227 2.11 16.08 0.56
CA GLU A 227 1.61 16.95 1.64
C GLU A 227 2.56 17.01 2.85
N HIS A 228 3.24 15.90 3.12
CA HIS A 228 4.11 15.70 4.29
C HIS A 228 5.46 15.06 3.89
N PRO A 229 6.29 15.74 3.09
CA PRO A 229 7.59 15.22 2.63
C PRO A 229 8.54 14.87 3.79
N GLU A 230 8.39 15.51 4.95
CA GLU A 230 9.15 15.23 6.17
C GLU A 230 9.00 13.78 6.68
N LEU A 231 7.87 13.12 6.38
CA LEU A 231 7.63 11.72 6.71
C LEU A 231 8.39 10.74 5.80
N ARG A 232 9.01 11.21 4.70
CA ARG A 232 9.77 10.38 3.75
C ARG A 232 9.04 9.07 3.41
N CYS A 233 7.75 9.21 3.08
CA CYS A 233 6.83 8.08 3.01
C CYS A 233 7.12 7.18 1.79
N THR A 234 7.52 5.94 2.06
CA THR A 234 7.82 4.91 1.04
C THR A 234 6.80 3.77 1.08
N SER A 235 6.65 3.03 -0.01
CA SER A 235 5.89 1.77 -0.02
C SER A 235 6.73 0.60 -0.52
N ILE A 236 6.56 -0.54 0.13
CA ILE A 236 7.13 -1.82 -0.29
C ILE A 236 5.97 -2.80 -0.51
N ASP A 237 5.78 -3.26 -1.74
CA ASP A 237 4.81 -4.30 -2.07
C ASP A 237 5.49 -5.66 -2.08
N LEU A 238 5.09 -6.55 -1.19
CA LEU A 238 5.60 -7.91 -1.14
C LEU A 238 4.92 -8.77 -2.20
N ASP A 239 5.64 -9.77 -2.71
CA ASP A 239 5.05 -10.81 -3.55
C ASP A 239 3.82 -11.44 -2.88
N GLY A 240 2.77 -11.65 -3.67
CA GLY A 240 1.56 -12.39 -3.30
C GLY A 240 1.86 -13.81 -2.81
N THR A 241 2.97 -14.42 -3.23
CA THR A 241 3.41 -15.70 -2.67
C THR A 241 3.82 -15.53 -1.21
N ARG A 242 3.10 -16.19 -0.29
CA ARG A 242 3.36 -16.16 1.18
C ARG A 242 4.60 -16.99 1.56
N ALA A 243 5.70 -16.77 0.84
CA ALA A 243 6.94 -17.50 1.03
C ALA A 243 7.60 -17.14 2.38
N PRO A 244 8.31 -18.07 3.04
CA PRO A 244 9.01 -17.81 4.31
C PRO A 244 10.01 -16.64 4.26
N GLN A 245 10.53 -16.31 3.08
CA GLN A 245 11.57 -15.30 2.86
C GLN A 245 11.04 -13.86 2.76
N GLN A 246 9.74 -13.61 2.95
CA GLN A 246 9.16 -12.27 2.86
C GLN A 246 9.84 -11.26 3.79
N SER A 247 10.20 -11.66 5.01
CA SER A 247 10.92 -10.79 5.94
C SER A 247 12.36 -10.49 5.50
N ASP A 248 13.03 -11.37 4.75
CA ASP A 248 14.35 -11.11 4.17
C ASP A 248 14.25 -10.04 3.08
N ALA A 249 13.30 -10.21 2.16
CA ALA A 249 13.07 -9.25 1.08
C ALA A 249 12.68 -7.86 1.63
N LEU A 250 11.76 -7.83 2.60
CA LEU A 250 11.36 -6.60 3.27
C LEU A 250 12.54 -5.93 3.98
N PHE A 251 13.35 -6.71 4.71
CA PHE A 251 14.54 -6.17 5.37
C PHE A 251 15.52 -5.59 4.36
N ALA A 252 15.84 -6.32 3.29
CA ALA A 252 16.77 -5.85 2.27
C ALA A 252 16.30 -4.53 1.63
N ALA A 253 15.03 -4.46 1.22
CA ALA A 253 14.45 -3.26 0.61
C ALA A 253 14.38 -2.07 1.60
N LEU A 254 14.02 -2.32 2.86
CA LEU A 254 13.95 -1.28 3.89
C LEU A 254 15.35 -0.75 4.26
N TRP A 255 16.31 -1.67 4.41
CA TRP A 255 17.65 -1.40 4.93
C TRP A 255 18.57 -0.74 3.90
N ALA A 256 18.45 -1.10 2.61
CA ALA A 256 19.19 -0.44 1.53
C ALA A 256 18.98 1.08 1.56
N ASN A 257 17.78 1.54 1.95
CA ASN A 257 17.43 2.95 2.10
C ASN A 257 17.76 3.75 0.82
N ASP A 258 17.50 3.14 -0.34
CA ASP A 258 17.65 3.77 -1.65
C ASP A 258 16.67 4.95 -1.79
N ALA A 259 16.91 5.80 -2.79
CA ALA A 259 16.07 6.97 -3.06
C ALA A 259 14.67 6.61 -3.60
N GLU A 260 14.45 5.34 -3.93
CA GLU A 260 13.19 4.85 -4.48
C GLU A 260 12.06 4.86 -3.45
N THR A 261 10.91 5.38 -3.88
CA THR A 261 9.74 5.57 -2.99
C THR A 261 8.67 4.49 -3.14
N GLU A 262 8.71 3.73 -4.23
CA GLU A 262 7.82 2.61 -4.52
C GLU A 262 8.67 1.41 -4.97
N VAL A 263 8.71 0.37 -4.14
CA VAL A 263 9.46 -0.86 -4.40
C VAL A 263 8.49 -2.03 -4.39
N ALA A 264 8.66 -2.96 -5.32
CA ALA A 264 7.99 -4.25 -5.29
C ALA A 264 9.03 -5.37 -5.17
N CYS A 265 8.81 -6.28 -4.24
CA CYS A 265 9.67 -7.44 -4.00
C CYS A 265 9.11 -8.63 -4.74
N GLU A 266 9.83 -9.16 -5.72
CA GLU A 266 9.53 -10.45 -6.33
C GLU A 266 10.20 -11.57 -5.53
N ALA A 267 9.58 -12.75 -5.46
CA ALA A 267 10.26 -13.93 -4.98
C ALA A 267 11.51 -14.19 -5.84
N MET A 268 12.67 -14.38 -5.20
CA MET A 268 13.83 -14.91 -5.91
C MET A 268 13.42 -16.24 -6.55
N CYS A 269 13.39 -16.29 -7.88
CA CYS A 269 13.27 -17.54 -8.61
C CYS A 269 14.45 -18.44 -8.24
N VAL A 270 14.26 -19.33 -7.28
CA VAL A 270 15.17 -20.45 -7.04
C VAL A 270 14.94 -21.44 -8.17
N THR A 271 15.45 -21.14 -9.36
CA THR A 271 15.57 -22.13 -10.43
C THR A 271 16.80 -22.97 -10.12
N GLY A 272 16.59 -24.04 -9.37
CA GLY A 272 17.59 -25.10 -9.26
C GLY A 272 17.67 -25.84 -10.59
N HIS A 273 18.78 -25.68 -11.32
CA HIS A 273 19.18 -26.68 -12.30
C HIS A 273 19.66 -27.92 -11.52
N GLY A 274 18.84 -28.97 -11.56
CA GLY A 274 19.26 -30.35 -11.29
C GLY A 274 19.64 -31.05 -12.58
#